data_AF-A0A2E1XGJ5-F1
#
_entry.id   AF-A0A2E1XGJ5-F1
#
_cell.length_a   1.000
_cell.length_b   1.000
_cell.length_c   1.000
_cell.angle_alpha   90.00
_cell.angle_beta   90.00
_cell.angle_gamma   90.00
#
_symmetry.space_group_name_H-M   'P 1'
#
loop_
_entity.id
_entity.type
_entity.pdbx_description
1 polymer ?
#
loop_
_entity_poly.entity_id
_entity_poly.type
_entity_poly.pdbx_seq_one_letter_code
_entity_poly.pdbx_strand_id
1 'polypeptide(L)'
;MALPIRLSVIALAFTMAACGQQAGESAVETDPSPVAIESAEVTFNAETGSYDVSWDLSGGEAPVSILISSSPDGDGAVGIADDLSDTSFSWTPETDERSRRYFIIQPQGGESELIATRLLPLEGGRNFRDLGGYETADGKTVKWGKVFRSGVMHELTDADYDYLSDLGIKTVCDFRETDERKNEPTDWRAGDIEYLTFAPPPGNDDDPANNPMFAALLDPDSTPDDVANAMAAGYHDIALGEAEGYTAMFDELAAGRTPLAFNCSAGKDRAGTAAALILTALGVPRETVVHDYSLSDDFVDYMAEFMGPEARAEAEAGDSPYAFLFQLPPEKVEPLMASHPMYIEASLDHIAAEHGSVLAFIQNELDVTDTELSAIRASLLE
;
A
#
# COMPACT_ATOMS: atom_id res chain seq x y z
N MET A 1 38.26 -72.39 5.94
CA MET A 1 37.95 -73.83 5.76
C MET A 1 38.19 -74.51 7.10
N ALA A 2 37.28 -75.13 7.82
CA ALA A 2 35.88 -75.52 7.61
C ALA A 2 35.22 -75.58 9.01
N LEU A 3 34.09 -74.87 9.21
CA LEU A 3 32.75 -75.42 9.53
C LEU A 3 32.50 -75.74 11.05
N PRO A 4 31.24 -75.87 11.52
CA PRO A 4 30.49 -74.82 12.23
C PRO A 4 29.86 -75.35 13.57
N ILE A 5 28.88 -74.65 14.18
CA ILE A 5 27.57 -75.19 14.64
C ILE A 5 26.81 -74.16 15.53
N ARG A 6 25.52 -74.00 15.21
CA ARG A 6 24.47 -73.27 15.95
C ARG A 6 24.00 -74.07 17.18
N LEU A 7 23.45 -73.43 18.21
CA LEU A 7 22.17 -73.86 18.81
C LEU A 7 21.58 -72.79 19.74
N SER A 8 20.28 -72.52 19.58
CA SER A 8 19.40 -71.83 20.51
C SER A 8 19.14 -72.68 21.78
N VAL A 9 18.60 -72.07 22.86
CA VAL A 9 17.35 -72.48 23.56
C VAL A 9 17.18 -71.74 24.91
N ILE A 10 16.12 -70.92 24.96
CA ILE A 10 15.01 -70.85 25.95
C ILE A 10 15.29 -70.65 27.46
N ALA A 11 14.84 -69.47 27.90
CA ALA A 11 14.06 -69.08 29.09
C ALA A 11 14.35 -69.64 30.48
N LEU A 12 14.56 -68.73 31.43
CA LEU A 12 14.01 -68.84 32.78
C LEU A 12 13.52 -67.45 33.24
N ALA A 13 12.24 -67.37 33.62
CA ALA A 13 11.63 -66.19 34.20
C ALA A 13 12.08 -66.03 35.66
N PHE A 14 12.38 -64.79 36.08
CA PHE A 14 12.51 -64.41 37.47
C PHE A 14 11.63 -63.19 37.76
N THR A 15 10.70 -63.39 38.67
CA THR A 15 9.85 -62.40 39.34
C THR A 15 10.72 -61.46 40.18
N MET A 16 10.62 -60.15 39.96
CA MET A 16 11.14 -59.13 40.86
C MET A 16 9.98 -58.36 41.49
N ALA A 17 10.00 -58.30 42.82
CA ALA A 17 9.10 -57.53 43.65
C ALA A 17 9.35 -56.02 43.50
N ALA A 18 8.25 -55.27 43.51
CA ALA A 18 8.23 -53.82 43.43
C ALA A 18 8.86 -53.16 44.66
N CYS A 19 9.70 -52.16 44.43
CA CYS A 19 10.00 -51.09 45.38
C CYS A 19 9.79 -49.76 44.64
N GLY A 20 8.98 -48.89 45.23
CA GLY A 20 8.40 -47.73 44.57
C GLY A 20 9.35 -46.57 44.36
N GLN A 21 9.09 -45.84 43.27
CA GLN A 21 9.42 -44.43 43.13
C GLN A 21 8.35 -43.81 42.22
N GLN A 22 7.50 -42.96 42.80
CA GLN A 22 6.66 -42.04 42.05
C GLN A 22 7.60 -41.09 41.29
N ALA A 23 7.73 -41.30 39.98
CA ALA A 23 8.19 -40.24 39.10
C ALA A 23 7.00 -39.29 38.94
N GLY A 24 7.09 -38.10 39.51
CA GLY A 24 6.19 -37.02 39.14
C GLY A 24 6.47 -36.66 37.69
N GLU A 25 5.50 -36.89 36.80
CA GLU A 25 5.45 -36.20 35.51
C GLU A 25 5.28 -34.71 35.82
N SER A 26 6.40 -33.99 35.81
CA SER A 26 6.41 -32.55 35.60
C SER A 26 5.88 -32.33 34.19
N ALA A 27 4.59 -32.04 34.06
CA ALA A 27 4.08 -31.43 32.84
C ALA A 27 4.93 -30.18 32.60
N VAL A 28 5.61 -30.14 31.46
CA VAL A 28 6.14 -28.89 30.94
C VAL A 28 4.90 -28.08 30.60
N GLU A 29 4.46 -27.20 31.51
CA GLU A 29 3.60 -26.08 31.14
C GLU A 29 4.39 -25.32 30.08
N THR A 30 4.08 -25.57 28.81
CA THR A 30 4.42 -24.65 27.75
C THR A 30 3.65 -23.39 28.10
N ASP A 31 4.38 -22.34 28.49
CA ASP A 31 3.81 -21.00 28.64
C ASP A 31 2.96 -20.75 27.37
N PRO A 32 1.67 -20.38 27.51
CA PRO A 32 0.89 -20.03 26.35
C PRO A 32 1.66 -18.97 25.56
N SER A 33 1.73 -19.13 24.24
CA SER A 33 2.34 -18.12 23.38
C SER A 33 1.76 -16.75 23.73
N PRO A 34 2.58 -15.69 23.80
CA PRO A 34 2.05 -14.35 24.05
C PRO A 34 0.98 -14.02 23.03
N VAL A 35 -0.08 -13.35 23.48
CA VAL A 35 -1.16 -12.90 22.60
C VAL A 35 -0.58 -11.85 21.66
N ALA A 36 -0.76 -12.05 20.36
CA ALA A 36 -0.29 -11.14 19.33
C ALA A 36 -1.44 -10.82 18.36
N ILE A 37 -1.42 -9.62 17.79
CA ILE A 37 -2.31 -9.24 16.70
C ILE A 37 -1.68 -9.77 15.41
N GLU A 38 -2.41 -10.62 14.68
CA GLU A 38 -1.96 -11.18 13.39
C GLU A 38 -2.40 -10.32 12.22
N SER A 39 -3.57 -9.69 12.37
CA SER A 39 -4.12 -8.77 11.40
C SER A 39 -4.98 -7.75 12.12
N ALA A 40 -5.00 -6.52 11.62
CA ALA A 40 -5.95 -5.52 12.06
C ALA A 40 -6.28 -4.55 10.92
N GLU A 41 -7.51 -4.08 10.90
CA GLU A 41 -8.02 -3.19 9.86
C GLU A 41 -8.97 -2.15 10.45
N VAL A 42 -8.96 -0.96 9.85
CA VAL A 42 -9.99 0.05 10.06
C VAL A 42 -10.56 0.46 8.72
N THR A 43 -11.88 0.35 8.58
CA THR A 43 -12.62 0.89 7.44
C THR A 43 -13.52 2.04 7.89
N PHE A 44 -13.78 2.99 6.99
CA PHE A 44 -14.72 4.08 7.22
C PHE A 44 -15.96 3.88 6.36
N ASN A 45 -17.13 3.91 6.98
CA ASN A 45 -18.41 3.86 6.31
C ASN A 45 -18.93 5.28 6.10
N ALA A 46 -18.89 5.76 4.86
CA ALA A 46 -19.33 7.09 4.50
C ALA A 46 -20.84 7.32 4.66
N GLU A 47 -21.67 6.27 4.61
CA GLU A 47 -23.13 6.39 4.77
C GLU A 47 -23.53 6.64 6.23
N THR A 48 -22.83 6.01 7.16
CA THR A 48 -23.11 6.09 8.61
C THR A 48 -22.18 7.05 9.34
N GLY A 49 -21.05 7.43 8.74
CA GLY A 49 -19.98 8.16 9.40
C GLY A 49 -19.25 7.35 10.47
N SER A 50 -19.37 6.01 10.45
CA SER A 50 -18.73 5.13 11.45
C SER A 50 -17.40 4.58 10.96
N TYR A 51 -16.54 4.24 11.91
CA TYR A 51 -15.35 3.46 11.73
C TYR A 51 -15.60 2.04 12.22
N ASP A 52 -15.30 1.05 11.39
CA ASP A 52 -15.35 -0.36 11.74
C ASP A 52 -13.92 -0.86 11.93
N VAL A 53 -13.60 -1.27 13.16
CA VAL A 53 -12.29 -1.76 13.57
C VAL A 53 -12.40 -3.27 13.74
N SER A 54 -11.52 -4.04 13.11
CA SER A 54 -11.46 -5.50 13.25
C SER A 54 -10.04 -6.00 13.44
N TRP A 55 -9.90 -7.14 14.13
CA TRP A 55 -8.60 -7.74 14.41
C TRP A 55 -8.68 -9.26 14.54
N ASP A 56 -7.58 -9.92 14.21
CA ASP A 56 -7.34 -11.33 14.49
C ASP A 56 -6.20 -11.48 15.50
N LEU A 57 -6.38 -12.35 16.49
CA LEU A 57 -5.36 -12.65 17.50
C LEU A 57 -4.80 -14.06 17.32
N SER A 58 -3.51 -14.22 17.58
CA SER A 58 -2.88 -15.51 17.86
C SER A 58 -2.50 -15.65 19.33
N GLY A 59 -2.13 -16.87 19.74
CA GLY A 59 -1.75 -17.16 21.13
C GLY A 59 -2.93 -17.38 22.10
N GLY A 60 -4.17 -17.10 21.68
CA GLY A 60 -5.40 -17.39 22.43
C GLY A 60 -6.47 -16.30 22.27
N GLU A 61 -7.66 -16.53 22.83
CA GLU A 61 -8.67 -15.47 22.99
C GLU A 61 -8.28 -14.58 24.18
N ALA A 62 -8.19 -13.28 23.95
CA ALA A 62 -7.93 -12.29 24.99
C ALA A 62 -8.88 -11.10 24.84
N PRO A 63 -9.40 -10.54 25.94
CA PRO A 63 -10.17 -9.31 25.88
C PRO A 63 -9.35 -8.17 25.27
N VAL A 64 -10.00 -7.34 24.45
CA VAL A 64 -9.36 -6.20 23.77
C VAL A 64 -9.94 -4.88 24.28
N SER A 65 -9.06 -3.91 24.50
CA SER A 65 -9.44 -2.50 24.69
C SER A 65 -9.11 -1.73 23.41
N ILE A 66 -9.96 -0.79 23.05
CA ILE A 66 -9.78 0.09 21.90
C ILE A 66 -9.62 1.51 22.41
N LEU A 67 -8.50 2.13 22.03
CA LEU A 67 -8.26 3.56 22.26
C LEU A 67 -8.27 4.29 20.93
N ILE A 68 -8.51 5.59 20.97
CA ILE A 68 -8.48 6.46 19.80
C ILE A 68 -7.58 7.66 20.05
N SER A 69 -6.82 8.06 19.04
CA SER A 69 -5.95 9.24 19.04
C SER A 69 -6.18 10.08 17.77
N SER A 70 -5.88 11.37 17.87
CA SER A 70 -5.75 12.28 16.73
C SER A 70 -4.30 12.40 16.24
N SER A 71 -3.35 11.74 16.90
CA SER A 71 -1.92 11.75 16.55
C SER A 71 -1.51 10.46 15.85
N PRO A 72 -0.70 10.54 14.76
CA PRO A 72 -0.11 9.37 14.12
C PRO A 72 0.89 8.60 14.99
N ASP A 73 1.32 9.19 16.11
CA ASP A 73 2.23 8.53 17.07
C ASP A 73 1.45 7.94 18.28
N GLY A 74 0.11 7.97 18.24
CA GLY A 74 -0.76 7.48 19.33
C GLY A 74 -0.85 8.40 20.56
N ASP A 75 -0.18 9.55 20.54
CA ASP A 75 -0.17 10.50 21.65
C ASP A 75 -1.58 10.95 22.06
N GLY A 76 -1.81 11.08 23.37
CA GLY A 76 -3.08 11.57 23.91
C GLY A 76 -4.28 10.62 23.68
N ALA A 77 -4.03 9.34 23.40
CA ALA A 77 -5.09 8.37 23.17
C ALA A 77 -6.07 8.26 24.34
N VAL A 78 -7.36 8.10 24.01
CA VAL A 78 -8.45 7.93 24.97
C VAL A 78 -9.18 6.61 24.73
N GLY A 79 -9.51 5.88 25.79
CA GLY A 79 -10.26 4.62 25.69
C GLY A 79 -11.71 4.86 25.24
N ILE A 80 -12.15 4.10 24.24
CA ILE A 80 -13.51 4.14 23.70
C ILE A 80 -14.28 2.82 23.88
N ALA A 81 -13.55 1.72 24.13
CA ALA A 81 -14.12 0.44 24.53
C ALA A 81 -13.08 -0.36 25.33
N ASP A 82 -13.55 -1.14 26.30
CA ASP A 82 -12.71 -1.99 27.16
C ASP A 82 -13.35 -3.38 27.29
N ASP A 83 -12.53 -4.39 27.59
CA ASP A 83 -12.95 -5.78 27.84
C ASP A 83 -13.80 -6.41 26.72
N LEU A 84 -13.51 -6.09 25.45
CA LEU A 84 -14.20 -6.66 24.29
C LEU A 84 -13.82 -8.12 24.08
N SER A 85 -14.81 -9.01 24.03
CA SER A 85 -14.62 -10.43 23.66
C SER A 85 -14.85 -10.72 22.18
N ASP A 86 -15.40 -9.75 21.44
CA ASP A 86 -15.59 -9.84 20.00
C ASP A 86 -14.26 -9.57 19.26
N THR A 87 -14.25 -9.81 17.94
CA THR A 87 -13.09 -9.53 17.06
C THR A 87 -13.26 -8.27 16.22
N SER A 88 -14.28 -7.46 16.55
CA SER A 88 -14.56 -6.19 15.88
C SER A 88 -15.32 -5.23 16.78
N PHE A 89 -15.22 -3.94 16.45
CA PHE A 89 -15.86 -2.84 17.16
C PHE A 89 -16.19 -1.70 16.19
N SER A 90 -17.43 -1.21 16.23
CA SER A 90 -17.86 -0.05 15.44
C SER A 90 -17.94 1.19 16.32
N TRP A 91 -17.36 2.29 15.83
CA TRP A 91 -17.34 3.57 16.52
C TRP A 91 -17.80 4.71 15.61
N THR A 92 -18.67 5.59 16.10
CA THR A 92 -19.11 6.79 15.39
C THR A 92 -18.69 8.02 16.18
N PRO A 93 -18.03 9.02 15.56
CA PRO A 93 -17.76 10.30 16.19
C PRO A 93 -19.04 10.97 16.73
N GLU A 94 -18.97 11.62 17.88
CA GLU A 94 -20.11 12.38 18.43
C GLU A 94 -20.44 13.64 17.64
N THR A 95 -19.52 14.09 16.79
CA THR A 95 -19.61 15.31 15.99
C THR A 95 -19.36 14.99 14.52
N ASP A 96 -19.98 15.75 13.62
CA ASP A 96 -19.76 15.61 12.18
C ASP A 96 -18.37 16.10 11.71
N GLU A 97 -17.51 16.56 12.62
CA GLU A 97 -16.15 16.99 12.31
C GLU A 97 -15.31 15.79 11.81
N ARG A 98 -15.02 15.81 10.50
CA ARG A 98 -14.15 14.83 9.87
C ARG A 98 -12.70 15.22 10.09
N SER A 99 -12.06 14.55 11.03
CA SER A 99 -10.61 14.65 11.25
C SER A 99 -10.03 13.25 11.33
N ARG A 100 -8.75 13.10 10.96
CA ARG A 100 -8.09 11.79 10.95
C ARG A 100 -8.09 11.17 12.34
N ARG A 101 -8.32 9.86 12.40
CA ARG A 101 -8.35 9.06 13.62
C ARG A 101 -7.42 7.88 13.48
N TYR A 102 -6.72 7.63 14.57
CA TYR A 102 -5.86 6.48 14.76
C TYR A 102 -6.42 5.65 15.91
N PHE A 103 -6.51 4.35 15.72
CA PHE A 103 -7.06 3.41 16.69
C PHE A 103 -5.92 2.58 17.25
N ILE A 104 -5.90 2.39 18.56
CA ILE A 104 -4.96 1.51 19.23
C ILE A 104 -5.73 0.28 19.68
N ILE A 105 -5.37 -0.87 19.11
CA ILE A 105 -5.88 -2.17 19.54
C ILE A 105 -4.97 -2.68 20.65
N GLN A 106 -5.54 -2.90 21.83
CA GLN A 106 -4.80 -3.32 23.01
C GLN A 106 -5.36 -4.65 23.56
N PRO A 107 -4.84 -5.81 23.12
CA PRO A 107 -5.18 -7.09 23.71
C PRO A 107 -4.60 -7.22 25.13
N GLN A 108 -5.36 -7.83 26.03
CA GLN A 108 -4.91 -8.06 27.39
C GLN A 108 -3.74 -9.05 27.40
N GLY A 109 -2.56 -8.58 27.83
CA GLY A 109 -1.35 -9.41 27.89
C GLY A 109 -0.59 -9.53 26.57
N GLY A 110 -0.98 -8.78 25.54
CA GLY A 110 -0.25 -8.64 24.28
C GLY A 110 0.30 -7.22 24.06
N GLU A 111 1.04 -7.04 22.97
CA GLU A 111 1.48 -5.72 22.50
C GLU A 111 0.31 -4.99 21.82
N SER A 112 0.34 -3.65 21.86
CA SER A 112 -0.68 -2.82 21.23
C SER A 112 -0.27 -2.44 19.82
N GLU A 113 -1.24 -2.32 18.92
CA GLU A 113 -1.01 -1.91 17.54
C GLU A 113 -1.79 -0.65 17.21
N LEU A 114 -1.12 0.32 16.59
CA LEU A 114 -1.72 1.54 16.07
C LEU A 114 -2.10 1.35 14.61
N ILE A 115 -3.37 1.52 14.30
CA ILE A 115 -3.93 1.38 12.96
C ILE A 115 -4.79 2.59 12.59
N ALA A 116 -4.98 2.82 11.29
CA ALA A 116 -5.83 3.88 10.79
C ALA A 116 -6.46 3.47 9.45
N THR A 117 -7.44 4.26 8.99
CA THR A 117 -7.96 4.08 7.65
C THR A 117 -6.87 4.40 6.62
N ARG A 118 -6.67 3.46 5.69
CA ARG A 118 -5.72 3.61 4.59
C ARG A 118 -6.25 4.61 3.56
N LEU A 119 -7.41 4.33 2.97
CA LEU A 119 -8.14 5.27 2.13
C LEU A 119 -8.71 6.39 2.99
N LEU A 120 -8.42 7.63 2.61
CA LEU A 120 -8.95 8.80 3.32
C LEU A 120 -10.43 9.00 2.95
N PRO A 121 -11.28 9.37 3.92
CA PRO A 121 -12.72 9.55 3.70
C PRO A 121 -13.03 10.91 3.05
N LEU A 122 -12.48 11.13 1.87
CA LEU A 122 -12.62 12.36 1.10
C LEU A 122 -13.74 12.22 0.06
N GLU A 123 -14.57 13.24 -0.10
CA GLU A 123 -15.72 13.25 -1.03
C GLU A 123 -15.26 13.41 -2.48
N GLY A 124 -14.35 14.36 -2.74
CA GLY A 124 -13.75 14.60 -4.05
C GLY A 124 -12.34 14.02 -4.18
N GLY A 125 -11.92 13.16 -3.26
CA GLY A 125 -10.60 12.56 -3.28
C GLY A 125 -10.55 11.33 -4.19
N ARG A 126 -9.59 11.31 -5.12
CA ARG A 126 -9.36 10.14 -5.96
C ARG A 126 -8.21 9.32 -5.42
N ASN A 127 -8.49 8.09 -4.96
CA ASN A 127 -7.48 7.14 -4.48
C ASN A 127 -6.49 7.70 -3.44
N PHE A 128 -6.92 8.70 -2.66
CA PHE A 128 -6.07 9.41 -1.70
C PHE A 128 -5.90 8.56 -0.44
N ARG A 129 -4.69 8.04 -0.22
CA ARG A 129 -4.43 7.08 0.86
C ARG A 129 -3.05 7.23 1.50
N ASP A 130 -2.95 6.74 2.73
CA ASP A 130 -1.73 6.69 3.54
C ASP A 130 -0.91 5.42 3.24
N LEU A 131 0.41 5.53 3.19
CA LEU A 131 1.34 4.42 3.01
C LEU A 131 1.81 3.78 4.33
N GLY A 132 1.32 4.24 5.48
CA GLY A 132 1.63 3.70 6.80
C GLY A 132 1.09 2.28 7.05
N GLY A 133 1.52 1.71 8.17
CA GLY A 133 1.07 0.41 8.69
C GLY A 133 1.67 -0.82 8.02
N TYR A 134 2.50 -0.67 7.00
CA TYR A 134 3.16 -1.83 6.38
C TYR A 134 4.39 -2.27 7.18
N GLU A 135 4.49 -3.56 7.46
CA GLU A 135 5.66 -4.15 8.10
C GLU A 135 6.84 -4.28 7.12
N THR A 136 8.05 -4.09 7.62
CA THR A 136 9.29 -4.31 6.90
C THR A 136 9.84 -5.71 7.16
N ALA A 137 10.70 -6.20 6.27
CA ALA A 137 11.31 -7.53 6.43
C ALA A 137 12.19 -7.66 7.69
N ASP A 138 12.60 -6.55 8.31
CA ASP A 138 13.36 -6.52 9.58
C ASP A 138 12.48 -6.27 10.82
N GLY A 139 11.15 -6.30 10.67
CA GLY A 139 10.19 -6.24 11.78
C GLY A 139 9.92 -4.84 12.32
N LYS A 140 10.13 -3.80 11.50
CA LYS A 140 9.67 -2.43 11.78
C LYS A 140 8.38 -2.15 11.04
N THR A 141 7.74 -1.04 11.35
CA THR A 141 6.51 -0.63 10.67
C THR A 141 6.66 0.74 10.02
N VAL A 142 6.11 0.92 8.82
CA VAL A 142 6.00 2.24 8.18
C VAL A 142 5.04 3.10 8.99
N LYS A 143 5.52 4.24 9.50
CA LYS A 143 4.72 5.17 10.31
C LYS A 143 3.53 5.70 9.55
N TRP A 144 2.37 5.71 10.21
CA TRP A 144 1.19 6.36 9.70
C TRP A 144 1.34 7.88 9.63
N GLY A 145 0.57 8.51 8.74
CA GLY A 145 0.44 9.95 8.63
C GLY A 145 1.68 10.66 8.09
N LYS A 146 2.64 9.94 7.50
CA LYS A 146 3.90 10.55 7.00
C LYS A 146 3.98 10.64 5.48
N VAL A 147 3.41 9.68 4.76
CA VAL A 147 3.47 9.66 3.29
C VAL A 147 2.10 9.26 2.74
N PHE A 148 1.59 10.08 1.83
CA PHE A 148 0.32 9.87 1.17
C PHE A 148 0.49 9.81 -0.34
N ARG A 149 -0.39 9.04 -0.99
CA ARG A 149 -0.53 9.02 -2.45
C ARG A 149 -1.94 9.37 -2.85
N SER A 150 -2.12 9.99 -4.02
CA SER A 150 -3.45 10.26 -4.57
C SER A 150 -3.46 10.24 -6.10
N GLY A 151 -4.67 10.24 -6.66
CA GLY A 151 -4.91 10.74 -8.01
C GLY A 151 -5.03 12.25 -8.03
N VAL A 152 -5.64 12.76 -9.08
CA VAL A 152 -5.91 14.18 -9.25
C VAL A 152 -6.72 14.73 -8.08
N MET A 153 -6.44 15.98 -7.70
CA MET A 153 -6.99 16.64 -6.52
C MET A 153 -7.89 17.85 -6.89
N HIS A 154 -8.32 17.94 -8.15
CA HIS A 154 -9.08 19.08 -8.65
C HIS A 154 -10.54 19.09 -8.15
N GLU A 155 -11.07 17.93 -7.76
CA GLU A 155 -12.44 17.76 -7.26
C GLU A 155 -12.56 17.86 -5.74
N LEU A 156 -11.44 18.00 -5.02
CA LEU A 156 -11.45 18.10 -3.55
C LEU A 156 -12.38 19.23 -3.09
N THR A 157 -13.33 18.85 -2.23
CA THR A 157 -14.34 19.75 -1.67
C THR A 157 -13.76 20.61 -0.55
N ASP A 158 -14.52 21.60 -0.09
CA ASP A 158 -14.11 22.41 1.07
C ASP A 158 -13.94 21.54 2.34
N ALA A 159 -14.84 20.57 2.54
CA ALA A 159 -14.74 19.63 3.66
C ALA A 159 -13.51 18.72 3.56
N ASP A 160 -13.09 18.36 2.34
CA ASP A 160 -11.87 17.60 2.12
C ASP A 160 -10.63 18.41 2.49
N TYR A 161 -10.59 19.70 2.13
CA TYR A 161 -9.49 20.57 2.53
C TYR A 161 -9.46 20.85 4.04
N ASP A 162 -10.62 20.91 4.70
CA ASP A 162 -10.67 20.98 6.17
C ASP A 162 -10.05 19.70 6.78
N TYR A 163 -10.42 18.51 6.29
CA TYR A 163 -9.83 17.24 6.72
C TYR A 163 -8.32 17.19 6.48
N LEU A 164 -7.87 17.58 5.29
CA LEU A 164 -6.46 17.55 4.90
C LEU A 164 -5.61 18.58 5.66
N SER A 165 -6.20 19.71 6.07
CA SER A 165 -5.50 20.74 6.85
C SER A 165 -4.99 20.19 8.18
N ASP A 166 -5.75 19.30 8.81
CA ASP A 166 -5.37 18.66 10.08
C ASP A 166 -4.17 17.71 9.94
N LEU A 167 -3.91 17.21 8.73
CA LEU A 167 -2.75 16.35 8.48
C LEU A 167 -1.43 17.12 8.48
N GLY A 168 -1.48 18.43 8.22
CA GLY A 168 -0.29 19.27 8.16
C GLY A 168 0.70 18.85 7.08
N ILE A 169 0.19 18.42 5.91
CA ILE A 169 1.01 18.10 4.72
C ILE A 169 1.94 19.29 4.42
N LYS A 170 3.22 19.02 4.19
CA LYS A 170 4.26 20.03 3.97
C LYS A 170 4.68 20.15 2.52
N THR A 171 4.58 19.06 1.78
CA THR A 171 5.06 18.95 0.40
C THR A 171 4.06 18.12 -0.41
N VAL A 172 3.77 18.57 -1.63
CA VAL A 172 3.04 17.82 -2.66
C VAL A 172 3.94 17.65 -3.88
N CYS A 173 4.17 16.42 -4.31
CA CYS A 173 4.84 16.10 -5.58
C CYS A 173 3.80 15.72 -6.63
N ASP A 174 3.57 16.58 -7.63
CA ASP A 174 2.59 16.35 -8.70
C ASP A 174 3.30 15.84 -9.96
N PHE A 175 3.23 14.53 -10.19
CA PHE A 175 3.80 13.84 -11.35
C PHE A 175 2.94 13.98 -12.62
N ARG A 176 1.89 14.80 -12.59
CA ARG A 176 1.09 15.08 -13.78
C ARG A 176 1.86 15.94 -14.78
N GLU A 177 1.63 15.66 -16.04
CA GLU A 177 2.13 16.47 -17.13
C GLU A 177 1.51 17.88 -17.10
N THR A 178 2.12 18.80 -17.85
CA THR A 178 1.70 20.21 -17.86
C THR A 178 0.25 20.37 -18.35
N ASP A 179 -0.15 19.60 -19.38
CA ASP A 179 -1.51 19.70 -19.93
C ASP A 179 -2.55 19.09 -18.99
N GLU A 180 -2.24 17.97 -18.32
CA GLU A 180 -3.10 17.39 -17.27
C GLU A 180 -3.37 18.40 -16.15
N ARG A 181 -2.32 19.06 -15.63
CA ARG A 181 -2.46 20.12 -14.60
C ARG A 181 -3.23 21.34 -15.06
N LYS A 182 -3.16 21.67 -16.35
CA LYS A 182 -3.87 22.81 -16.92
C LYS A 182 -5.36 22.51 -17.10
N ASN A 183 -5.70 21.29 -17.49
CA ASN A 183 -7.08 20.86 -17.69
C ASN A 183 -7.78 20.59 -16.36
N GLU A 184 -7.06 20.05 -15.38
CA GLU A 184 -7.56 19.70 -14.05
C GLU A 184 -6.73 20.39 -12.96
N PRO A 185 -6.81 21.73 -12.82
CA PRO A 185 -5.95 22.46 -11.89
C PRO A 185 -6.29 22.13 -10.43
N THR A 186 -5.26 21.85 -9.63
CA THR A 186 -5.39 21.73 -8.18
C THR A 186 -5.27 23.10 -7.53
N ASP A 187 -6.35 23.59 -6.90
CA ASP A 187 -6.31 24.76 -6.02
C ASP A 187 -6.10 24.29 -4.57
N TRP A 188 -4.84 24.05 -4.20
CA TRP A 188 -4.51 23.51 -2.88
C TRP A 188 -4.86 24.51 -1.76
N ARG A 189 -5.70 24.08 -0.81
CA ARG A 189 -6.23 24.93 0.28
C ARG A 189 -5.94 24.40 1.69
N ALA A 190 -5.22 23.27 1.81
CA ALA A 190 -4.87 22.66 3.09
C ALA A 190 -3.50 23.13 3.60
N GLY A 191 -3.37 24.43 3.87
CA GLY A 191 -2.16 25.04 4.40
C GLY A 191 -1.08 25.39 3.37
N ASP A 192 0.00 26.02 3.84
CA ASP A 192 1.14 26.41 3.02
C ASP A 192 2.07 25.21 2.78
N ILE A 193 2.28 24.87 1.51
CA ILE A 193 3.08 23.71 1.09
C ILE A 193 4.14 24.07 0.06
N GLU A 194 5.16 23.23 -0.03
CA GLU A 194 5.99 23.16 -1.23
C GLU A 194 5.25 22.32 -2.28
N TYR A 195 4.87 22.92 -3.41
CA TYR A 195 4.19 22.22 -4.49
C TYR A 195 5.17 22.00 -5.64
N LEU A 196 5.69 20.78 -5.73
CA LEU A 196 6.68 20.38 -6.72
C LEU A 196 5.99 19.85 -7.96
N THR A 197 6.47 20.29 -9.12
CA THR A 197 6.02 19.79 -10.41
C THR A 197 7.19 19.64 -11.36
N PHE A 198 7.09 18.68 -12.26
CA PHE A 198 8.20 18.29 -13.10
C PHE A 198 7.88 18.56 -14.57
N ALA A 199 8.91 18.83 -15.37
CA ALA A 199 8.75 18.92 -16.80
C ALA A 199 8.67 17.51 -17.40
N PRO A 200 7.89 17.30 -18.47
CA PRO A 200 7.93 16.03 -19.17
C PRO A 200 9.37 15.79 -19.68
N PRO A 201 9.87 14.54 -19.63
CA PRO A 201 11.20 14.24 -20.12
C PRO A 201 11.34 14.67 -21.59
N PRO A 202 12.45 15.31 -21.97
CA PRO A 202 12.64 15.75 -23.34
C PRO A 202 12.82 14.55 -24.27
N GLY A 203 11.95 14.41 -25.27
CA GLY A 203 12.21 13.51 -26.41
C GLY A 203 11.23 12.36 -26.62
N ASN A 204 10.08 12.31 -25.95
CA ASN A 204 9.01 11.39 -26.34
C ASN A 204 8.25 11.92 -27.56
N ASP A 205 8.97 12.08 -28.68
CA ASP A 205 8.40 12.06 -30.04
C ASP A 205 8.04 10.62 -30.42
N ASP A 206 7.46 9.85 -29.49
CA ASP A 206 7.00 8.50 -29.76
C ASP A 206 5.69 8.60 -30.52
N ASP A 207 5.80 8.45 -31.84
CA ASP A 207 4.65 8.17 -32.69
C ASP A 207 3.80 7.09 -31.99
N PRO A 208 2.54 7.37 -31.63
CA PRO A 208 1.65 6.40 -30.98
C PRO A 208 1.57 5.07 -31.75
N ALA A 209 1.86 5.08 -33.05
CA ALA A 209 1.96 3.88 -33.88
C ALA A 209 3.12 2.93 -33.49
N ASN A 210 4.14 3.40 -32.77
CA ASN A 210 5.27 2.60 -32.30
C ASN A 210 5.11 2.15 -30.84
N ASN A 211 4.08 2.60 -30.13
CA ASN A 211 3.84 2.19 -28.75
C ASN A 211 3.24 0.75 -28.74
N PRO A 212 3.91 -0.24 -28.12
CA PRO A 212 3.44 -1.63 -28.09
C PRO A 212 2.05 -1.82 -27.51
N MET A 213 1.66 -0.99 -26.52
CA MET A 213 0.31 -0.99 -25.95
C MET A 213 -0.72 -0.60 -27.02
N PHE A 214 -0.50 0.50 -27.74
CA PHE A 214 -1.40 0.93 -28.82
C PHE A 214 -1.45 -0.09 -29.96
N ALA A 215 -0.33 -0.69 -30.32
CA ALA A 215 -0.28 -1.75 -31.33
C ALA A 215 -1.13 -2.96 -30.92
N ALA A 216 -0.98 -3.45 -29.68
CA ALA A 216 -1.78 -4.56 -29.16
C ALA A 216 -3.27 -4.19 -29.08
N LEU A 217 -3.59 -2.96 -28.67
CA LEU A 217 -4.96 -2.49 -28.50
C LEU A 217 -5.72 -2.39 -29.84
N LEU A 218 -5.05 -1.98 -30.91
CA LEU A 218 -5.64 -1.79 -32.24
C LEU A 218 -5.59 -3.04 -33.13
N ASP A 219 -4.83 -4.06 -32.75
CA ASP A 219 -4.79 -5.33 -33.46
C ASP A 219 -6.13 -6.08 -33.30
N PRO A 220 -6.86 -6.41 -34.38
CA PRO A 220 -8.12 -7.15 -34.29
C PRO A 220 -7.96 -8.56 -33.70
N ASP A 221 -6.78 -9.18 -33.87
CA ASP A 221 -6.52 -10.56 -33.46
C ASP A 221 -5.97 -10.67 -32.03
N SER A 222 -5.64 -9.54 -31.38
CA SER A 222 -5.15 -9.53 -29.99
C SER A 222 -6.23 -9.88 -28.98
N THR A 223 -5.80 -10.47 -27.87
CA THR A 223 -6.62 -10.79 -26.70
C THR A 223 -6.44 -9.72 -25.60
N PRO A 224 -7.33 -9.66 -24.60
CA PRO A 224 -7.12 -8.83 -23.41
C PRO A 224 -5.78 -9.11 -22.71
N ASP A 225 -5.35 -10.37 -22.65
CA ASP A 225 -4.06 -10.76 -22.08
C ASP A 225 -2.88 -10.18 -22.88
N ASP A 226 -2.97 -10.10 -24.21
CA ASP A 226 -1.94 -9.48 -25.04
C ASP A 226 -1.80 -7.98 -24.72
N VAL A 227 -2.93 -7.29 -24.50
CA VAL A 227 -2.94 -5.88 -24.09
C VAL A 227 -2.35 -5.71 -22.69
N ALA A 228 -2.73 -6.56 -21.74
CA ALA A 228 -2.20 -6.56 -20.38
C ALA A 228 -0.68 -6.81 -20.37
N ASN A 229 -0.18 -7.74 -21.19
CA ASN A 229 1.25 -7.99 -21.32
C ASN A 229 2.00 -6.81 -21.94
N ALA A 230 1.40 -6.13 -22.93
CA ALA A 230 1.98 -4.92 -23.52
C ALA A 230 2.03 -3.75 -22.50
N MET A 231 0.98 -3.58 -21.70
CA MET A 231 0.97 -2.65 -20.56
C MET A 231 2.10 -2.94 -19.57
N ALA A 232 2.22 -4.20 -19.12
CA ALA A 232 3.26 -4.64 -18.20
C ALA A 232 4.67 -4.38 -18.74
N ALA A 233 4.87 -4.63 -20.04
CA ALA A 233 6.15 -4.41 -20.69
C ALA A 233 6.58 -2.94 -20.72
N GLY A 234 5.64 -1.99 -20.89
CA GLY A 234 5.95 -0.55 -20.88
C GLY A 234 6.03 0.06 -19.46
N TYR A 235 5.70 -0.69 -18.43
CA TYR A 235 5.53 -0.15 -17.07
C TYR A 235 6.87 0.27 -16.40
N HIS A 236 7.99 -0.25 -16.89
CA HIS A 236 9.33 0.18 -16.46
C HIS A 236 9.71 1.56 -17.00
N ASP A 237 9.19 1.96 -18.17
CA ASP A 237 9.45 3.27 -18.78
C ASP A 237 8.93 4.41 -17.90
N ILE A 238 7.89 4.15 -17.10
CA ILE A 238 7.38 5.11 -16.09
C ILE A 238 8.45 5.43 -15.05
N ALA A 239 9.21 4.43 -14.60
CA ALA A 239 10.24 4.63 -13.58
C ALA A 239 11.37 5.54 -14.08
N LEU A 240 11.77 5.35 -15.34
CA LEU A 240 12.82 6.12 -15.99
C LEU A 240 12.33 7.51 -16.42
N GLY A 241 11.13 7.59 -16.98
CA GLY A 241 10.53 8.85 -17.45
C GLY A 241 10.27 9.85 -16.32
N GLU A 242 9.96 9.35 -15.12
CA GLU A 242 9.70 10.16 -13.92
C GLU A 242 10.93 10.32 -13.00
N ALA A 243 12.13 9.93 -13.45
CA ALA A 243 13.32 9.91 -12.59
C ALA A 243 13.62 11.28 -11.93
N GLU A 244 13.42 12.40 -12.63
CA GLU A 244 13.56 13.75 -12.05
C GLU A 244 12.57 13.97 -10.90
N GLY A 245 11.30 13.59 -11.11
CA GLY A 245 10.25 13.72 -10.10
C GLY A 245 10.50 12.83 -8.88
N TYR A 246 10.90 11.58 -9.12
CA TYR A 246 11.19 10.64 -8.03
C TYR A 246 12.45 11.03 -7.25
N THR A 247 13.48 11.57 -7.91
CA THR A 247 14.65 12.14 -7.24
C THR A 247 14.25 13.25 -6.28
N ALA A 248 13.50 14.24 -6.76
CA ALA A 248 13.03 15.35 -5.93
C ALA A 248 12.13 14.89 -4.77
N MET A 249 11.29 13.89 -4.99
CA MET A 249 10.49 13.27 -3.93
C MET A 249 11.37 12.63 -2.85
N PHE A 250 12.42 11.88 -3.23
CA PHE A 250 13.35 11.29 -2.27
C PHE A 250 14.18 12.35 -1.53
N ASP A 251 14.56 13.45 -2.18
CA ASP A 251 15.24 14.59 -1.56
C ASP A 251 14.38 15.21 -0.45
N GLU A 252 13.08 15.44 -0.71
CA GLU A 252 12.14 15.97 0.27
C GLU A 252 11.94 15.02 1.46
N LEU A 253 11.82 13.71 1.19
CA LEU A 253 11.75 12.69 2.25
C LEU A 253 13.02 12.70 3.11
N ALA A 254 14.19 12.75 2.50
CA ALA A 254 15.47 12.77 3.22
C ALA A 254 15.69 14.07 4.01
N ALA A 255 15.15 15.19 3.52
CA ALA A 255 15.12 16.47 4.22
C ALA A 255 14.09 16.52 5.37
N GLY A 256 13.31 15.46 5.59
CA GLY A 256 12.30 15.38 6.64
C GLY A 256 11.09 16.28 6.39
N ARG A 257 10.77 16.55 5.11
CA ARG A 257 9.63 17.37 4.67
C ARG A 257 8.33 16.58 4.65
N THR A 258 8.10 15.78 5.69
CA THR A 258 6.91 14.97 5.89
C THR A 258 5.96 15.64 6.92
N PRO A 259 4.64 15.49 6.81
CA PRO A 259 3.94 14.61 5.88
C PRO A 259 4.01 15.07 4.42
N LEU A 260 4.30 14.13 3.51
CA LEU A 260 4.46 14.38 2.08
C LEU A 260 3.34 13.66 1.33
N ALA A 261 2.68 14.34 0.40
CA ALA A 261 1.77 13.73 -0.54
C ALA A 261 2.37 13.72 -1.95
N PHE A 262 2.01 12.74 -2.76
CA PHE A 262 2.35 12.74 -4.17
C PHE A 262 1.19 12.22 -5.01
N ASN A 263 1.09 12.69 -6.25
CA ASN A 263 -0.05 12.35 -7.10
C ASN A 263 0.32 12.19 -8.56
N CYS A 264 -0.57 11.50 -9.29
CA CYS A 264 -0.67 11.60 -10.74
C CYS A 264 -2.15 11.83 -11.11
N SER A 265 -2.60 11.45 -12.30
CA SER A 265 -4.00 11.67 -12.73
C SER A 265 -4.95 10.65 -12.10
N ALA A 266 -4.73 9.36 -12.34
CA ALA A 266 -5.54 8.30 -11.74
C ALA A 266 -5.13 7.95 -10.29
N GLY A 267 -3.90 8.28 -9.90
CA GLY A 267 -3.31 7.80 -8.64
C GLY A 267 -2.90 6.34 -8.69
N LYS A 268 -2.75 5.78 -9.91
CA LYS A 268 -2.42 4.38 -10.19
C LYS A 268 -0.98 4.20 -10.66
N ASP A 269 -0.62 4.72 -11.84
CA ASP A 269 0.61 4.30 -12.52
C ASP A 269 1.88 5.01 -12.04
N ARG A 270 2.02 6.31 -12.33
CA ARG A 270 3.14 7.13 -11.83
C ARG A 270 3.18 7.18 -10.30
N ALA A 271 2.04 7.45 -9.66
CA ALA A 271 1.94 7.39 -8.20
C ALA A 271 2.18 5.97 -7.64
N GLY A 272 1.78 4.91 -8.35
CA GLY A 272 2.04 3.54 -7.90
C GLY A 272 3.48 3.13 -8.00
N THR A 273 4.16 3.57 -9.06
CA THR A 273 5.61 3.39 -9.20
C THR A 273 6.34 4.15 -8.08
N ALA A 274 5.98 5.40 -7.80
CA ALA A 274 6.52 6.17 -6.68
C ALA A 274 6.32 5.46 -5.33
N ALA A 275 5.09 5.00 -5.03
CA ALA A 275 4.78 4.26 -3.81
C ALA A 275 5.61 2.98 -3.69
N ALA A 276 5.74 2.22 -4.79
CA ALA A 276 6.50 0.99 -4.80
C ALA A 276 8.00 1.21 -4.56
N LEU A 277 8.57 2.29 -5.10
CA LEU A 277 9.95 2.68 -4.85
C LEU A 277 10.15 3.10 -3.39
N ILE A 278 9.26 3.90 -2.81
CA ILE A 278 9.32 4.29 -1.39
C ILE A 278 9.24 3.05 -0.49
N LEU A 279 8.23 2.21 -0.66
CA LEU A 279 8.05 1.02 0.19
C LEU A 279 9.24 0.05 0.06
N THR A 280 9.78 -0.11 -1.15
CA THR A 280 11.02 -0.88 -1.36
C THR A 280 12.22 -0.26 -0.66
N ALA A 281 12.37 1.07 -0.72
CA ALA A 281 13.42 1.80 0.00
C ALA A 281 13.30 1.60 1.53
N LEU A 282 12.07 1.51 2.04
CA LEU A 282 11.78 1.26 3.45
C LEU A 282 11.99 -0.21 3.87
N GLY A 283 12.16 -1.13 2.93
CA GLY A 283 12.38 -2.56 3.21
C GLY A 283 11.10 -3.36 3.39
N VAL A 284 9.96 -2.84 2.90
CA VAL A 284 8.69 -3.56 2.87
C VAL A 284 8.79 -4.76 1.92
N PRO A 285 8.28 -5.95 2.30
CA PRO A 285 8.30 -7.14 1.44
C PRO A 285 7.66 -6.90 0.08
N ARG A 286 8.23 -7.53 -0.94
CA ARG A 286 7.81 -7.42 -2.34
C ARG A 286 6.31 -7.65 -2.54
N GLU A 287 5.77 -8.70 -1.95
CA GLU A 287 4.35 -9.06 -2.05
C GLU A 287 3.44 -7.96 -1.50
N THR A 288 3.82 -7.33 -0.39
CA THR A 288 3.10 -6.21 0.22
C THR A 288 3.16 -4.96 -0.67
N VAL A 289 4.32 -4.69 -1.29
CA VAL A 289 4.47 -3.58 -2.25
C VAL A 289 3.54 -3.75 -3.45
N VAL A 290 3.49 -4.96 -4.01
CA VAL A 290 2.62 -5.29 -5.15
C VAL A 290 1.15 -5.21 -4.74
N HIS A 291 0.82 -5.63 -3.52
CA HIS A 291 -0.52 -5.51 -2.98
C HIS A 291 -0.97 -4.06 -2.81
N ASP A 292 -0.14 -3.16 -2.23
CA ASP A 292 -0.52 -1.72 -2.12
C ASP A 292 -0.87 -1.11 -3.48
N TYR A 293 -0.12 -1.48 -4.51
CA TYR A 293 -0.38 -1.04 -5.87
C TYR A 293 -1.76 -1.50 -6.34
N SER A 294 -2.10 -2.78 -6.14
CA SER A 294 -3.36 -3.37 -6.60
C SER A 294 -4.59 -2.85 -5.86
N LEU A 295 -4.45 -2.36 -4.62
CA LEU A 295 -5.54 -1.71 -3.86
C LEU A 295 -6.20 -0.56 -4.62
N SER A 296 -5.53 0.00 -5.63
CA SER A 296 -6.12 1.02 -6.48
C SER A 296 -7.41 0.56 -7.16
N ASP A 297 -7.55 -0.72 -7.52
CA ASP A 297 -8.78 -1.29 -8.10
C ASP A 297 -9.87 -1.54 -7.04
N ASP A 298 -9.49 -1.70 -5.78
CA ASP A 298 -10.44 -1.83 -4.67
C ASP A 298 -11.03 -0.47 -4.26
N PHE A 299 -10.26 0.61 -4.46
CA PHE A 299 -10.66 1.96 -4.04
C PHE A 299 -11.28 2.81 -5.14
N VAL A 300 -11.05 2.49 -6.41
CA VAL A 300 -11.58 3.24 -7.55
C VAL A 300 -12.04 2.28 -8.64
N ASP A 301 -13.32 2.39 -9.03
CA ASP A 301 -13.84 1.71 -10.21
C ASP A 301 -13.50 2.54 -11.47
N TYR A 302 -12.24 2.44 -11.92
CA TYR A 302 -11.74 3.19 -13.08
C TYR A 302 -12.53 2.90 -14.35
N MET A 303 -13.05 1.68 -14.50
CA MET A 303 -13.86 1.32 -15.66
C MET A 303 -15.22 2.02 -15.61
N ALA A 304 -15.88 2.06 -14.45
CA ALA A 304 -17.14 2.79 -14.31
C ALA A 304 -16.96 4.30 -14.52
N GLU A 305 -15.88 4.90 -14.01
CA GLU A 305 -15.54 6.31 -14.26
C GLU A 305 -15.32 6.56 -15.75
N PHE A 306 -14.48 5.74 -16.39
CA PHE A 306 -14.16 5.86 -17.81
C PHE A 306 -15.40 5.67 -18.70
N MET A 307 -16.26 4.70 -18.38
CA MET A 307 -17.49 4.43 -19.13
C MET A 307 -18.68 5.31 -18.69
N GLY A 308 -18.44 6.26 -17.78
CA GLY A 308 -19.43 7.17 -17.22
C GLY A 308 -20.06 8.10 -18.27
N PRO A 309 -21.24 8.67 -17.97
CA PRO A 309 -21.96 9.53 -18.91
C PRO A 309 -21.19 10.82 -19.26
N GLU A 310 -20.40 11.35 -18.33
CA GLU A 310 -19.61 12.57 -18.51
C GLU A 310 -18.42 12.31 -19.45
N ALA A 311 -17.59 11.31 -19.13
CA ALA A 311 -16.48 10.88 -19.98
C ALA A 311 -16.94 10.51 -21.41
N ARG A 312 -18.11 9.87 -21.54
CA ARG A 312 -18.72 9.58 -22.84
C ARG A 312 -19.14 10.84 -23.58
N ALA A 313 -19.72 11.83 -22.90
CA ALA A 313 -20.12 13.09 -23.52
C ALA A 313 -18.90 13.86 -24.04
N GLU A 314 -17.80 13.87 -23.29
CA GLU A 314 -16.53 14.47 -23.72
C GLU A 314 -15.92 13.74 -24.92
N ALA A 315 -15.95 12.41 -24.92
CA ALA A 315 -15.51 11.60 -26.05
C ALA A 315 -16.35 11.86 -27.33
N GLU A 316 -17.67 11.97 -27.19
CA GLU A 316 -18.60 12.28 -28.30
C GLU A 316 -18.43 13.72 -28.82
N ALA A 317 -18.03 14.66 -27.96
CA ALA A 317 -17.71 16.04 -28.33
C ALA A 317 -16.37 16.15 -29.10
N GLY A 318 -15.52 15.12 -29.04
CA GLY A 318 -14.19 15.13 -29.66
C GLY A 318 -13.14 15.87 -28.83
N ASP A 319 -13.44 16.15 -27.57
CA ASP A 319 -12.58 16.90 -26.66
C ASP A 319 -11.63 15.99 -25.85
N SER A 320 -11.80 14.66 -25.95
CA SER A 320 -10.92 13.67 -25.32
C SER A 320 -9.95 13.03 -26.33
N PRO A 321 -8.62 13.03 -26.07
CA PRO A 321 -7.66 12.29 -26.88
C PRO A 321 -7.89 10.76 -26.81
N TYR A 322 -8.67 10.30 -25.84
CA TYR A 322 -9.00 8.89 -25.62
C TYR A 322 -10.37 8.48 -26.19
N ALA A 323 -11.04 9.36 -26.96
CA ALA A 323 -12.36 9.09 -27.51
C ALA A 323 -12.44 7.80 -28.36
N PHE A 324 -11.34 7.38 -28.97
CA PHE A 324 -11.29 6.14 -29.76
C PHE A 324 -11.44 4.87 -28.88
N LEU A 325 -11.06 4.92 -27.59
CA LEU A 325 -11.18 3.78 -26.67
C LEU A 325 -12.64 3.35 -26.49
N PHE A 326 -13.58 4.31 -26.53
CA PHE A 326 -15.02 4.02 -26.48
C PHE A 326 -15.56 3.24 -27.69
N GLN A 327 -14.76 3.14 -28.76
CA GLN A 327 -15.11 2.38 -29.97
C GLN A 327 -14.57 0.94 -29.94
N LEU A 328 -13.72 0.61 -28.96
CA LEU A 328 -13.14 -0.70 -28.78
C LEU A 328 -14.04 -1.61 -27.92
N PRO A 329 -13.91 -2.94 -28.03
CA PRO A 329 -14.56 -3.86 -27.12
C PRO A 329 -14.13 -3.59 -25.66
N PRO A 330 -15.06 -3.52 -24.68
CA PRO A 330 -14.73 -3.20 -23.28
C PRO A 330 -13.63 -4.09 -22.69
N GLU A 331 -13.61 -5.37 -23.04
CA GLU A 331 -12.62 -6.34 -22.60
C GLU A 331 -11.19 -6.01 -23.08
N LYS A 332 -11.03 -5.25 -24.16
CA LYS A 332 -9.71 -4.76 -24.61
C LYS A 332 -9.28 -3.48 -23.90
N VAL A 333 -10.22 -2.73 -23.33
CA VAL A 333 -9.96 -1.48 -22.60
C VAL A 333 -9.71 -1.77 -21.11
N GLU A 334 -10.32 -2.82 -20.58
CA GLU A 334 -10.19 -3.25 -19.17
C GLU A 334 -8.74 -3.32 -18.68
N PRO A 335 -7.77 -3.88 -19.42
CA PRO A 335 -6.37 -3.88 -18.98
C PRO A 335 -5.77 -2.47 -18.78
N LEU A 336 -6.23 -1.46 -19.53
CA LEU A 336 -5.74 -0.07 -19.38
C LEU A 336 -6.31 0.57 -18.12
N MET A 337 -7.54 0.21 -17.74
CA MET A 337 -8.21 0.75 -16.55
C MET A 337 -7.76 0.05 -15.27
N ALA A 338 -7.39 -1.23 -15.35
CA ALA A 338 -6.99 -2.05 -14.21
C ALA A 338 -5.62 -1.67 -13.61
N SER A 339 -5.45 -1.99 -12.33
CA SER A 339 -4.23 -1.92 -11.53
C SER A 339 -3.69 -3.34 -11.31
N HIS A 340 -3.59 -4.11 -12.38
CA HIS A 340 -3.25 -5.53 -12.31
C HIS A 340 -1.84 -5.74 -11.71
N PRO A 341 -1.65 -6.59 -10.67
CA PRO A 341 -0.38 -6.81 -9.97
C PRO A 341 0.83 -7.02 -10.90
N MET A 342 0.63 -7.76 -11.98
CA MET A 342 1.64 -8.02 -13.02
C MET A 342 2.34 -6.76 -13.56
N TYR A 343 1.66 -5.60 -13.59
CA TYR A 343 2.24 -4.38 -14.17
C TYR A 343 3.39 -3.85 -13.32
N ILE A 344 3.15 -3.69 -12.02
CA ILE A 344 4.17 -3.21 -11.09
C ILE A 344 5.23 -4.30 -10.84
N GLU A 345 4.85 -5.58 -10.85
CA GLU A 345 5.79 -6.69 -10.77
C GLU A 345 6.76 -6.68 -11.96
N ALA A 346 6.25 -6.61 -13.18
CA ALA A 346 7.06 -6.57 -14.40
C ALA A 346 8.01 -5.36 -14.41
N SER A 347 7.52 -4.18 -14.05
CA SER A 347 8.34 -2.97 -13.94
C SER A 347 9.53 -3.17 -13.00
N LEU A 348 9.25 -3.64 -11.79
CA LEU A 348 10.28 -3.76 -10.77
C LEU A 348 11.21 -4.98 -11.01
N ASP A 349 10.72 -6.04 -11.65
CA ASP A 349 11.56 -7.16 -12.11
C ASP A 349 12.53 -6.70 -13.21
N HIS A 350 12.04 -5.88 -14.14
CA HIS A 350 12.85 -5.27 -15.18
C HIS A 350 13.93 -4.36 -14.57
N ILE A 351 13.55 -3.44 -13.67
CA ILE A 351 14.48 -2.59 -12.94
C ILE A 351 15.55 -3.42 -12.20
N ALA A 352 15.14 -4.50 -11.52
CA ALA A 352 16.07 -5.38 -10.83
C ALA A 352 17.02 -6.10 -11.79
N ALA A 353 16.56 -6.49 -12.98
CA ALA A 353 17.39 -7.12 -13.99
C ALA A 353 18.44 -6.16 -14.58
N GLU A 354 18.08 -4.89 -14.81
CA GLU A 354 18.98 -3.90 -15.43
C GLU A 354 19.95 -3.27 -14.42
N HIS A 355 19.48 -2.92 -13.23
CA HIS A 355 20.28 -2.21 -12.21
C HIS A 355 20.80 -3.15 -11.10
N GLY A 356 20.47 -4.44 -11.16
CA GLY A 356 20.86 -5.47 -10.19
C GLY A 356 19.94 -5.58 -8.97
N SER A 357 19.22 -4.52 -8.63
CA SER A 357 18.09 -4.51 -7.68
C SER A 357 17.30 -3.20 -7.81
N VAL A 358 16.05 -3.17 -7.34
CA VAL A 358 15.28 -1.93 -7.25
C VAL A 358 15.95 -0.91 -6.33
N LEU A 359 16.59 -1.35 -5.25
CA LEU A 359 17.34 -0.45 -4.37
C LEU A 359 18.54 0.17 -5.10
N ALA A 360 19.25 -0.60 -5.91
CA ALA A 360 20.35 -0.08 -6.72
C ALA A 360 19.87 0.93 -7.78
N PHE A 361 18.67 0.77 -8.34
CA PHE A 361 18.05 1.79 -9.18
C PHE A 361 17.81 3.08 -8.39
N ILE A 362 17.19 3.00 -7.21
CA ILE A 362 16.94 4.17 -6.34
C ILE A 362 18.25 4.89 -6.00
N GLN A 363 19.33 4.16 -5.74
CA GLN A 363 20.60 4.77 -5.38
C GLN A 363 21.38 5.36 -6.56
N ASN A 364 21.31 4.74 -7.73
CA ASN A 364 22.17 5.11 -8.87
C ASN A 364 21.47 5.97 -9.91
N GLU A 365 20.17 5.77 -10.14
CA GLU A 365 19.40 6.53 -11.14
C GLU A 365 18.64 7.70 -10.50
N LEU A 366 18.22 7.56 -9.23
CA LEU A 366 17.55 8.61 -8.47
C LEU A 366 18.50 9.33 -7.49
N ASP A 367 19.80 9.06 -7.58
CA ASP A 367 20.87 9.67 -6.78
C ASP A 367 20.68 9.60 -5.24
N VAL A 368 19.88 8.65 -4.73
CA VAL A 368 19.61 8.51 -3.29
C VAL A 368 20.80 7.87 -2.57
N THR A 369 21.53 8.65 -1.80
CA THR A 369 22.70 8.17 -1.06
C THR A 369 22.32 7.27 0.11
N ASP A 370 23.27 6.46 0.61
CA ASP A 370 23.09 5.68 1.84
C ASP A 370 22.71 6.55 3.06
N THR A 371 23.17 7.81 3.08
CA THR A 371 22.88 8.77 4.15
C THR A 371 21.43 9.23 4.09
N GLU A 372 20.94 9.58 2.90
CA GLU A 372 19.54 9.96 2.67
C GLU A 372 18.61 8.77 2.96
N LEU A 373 18.93 7.58 2.44
CA LEU A 373 18.16 6.37 2.72
C LEU A 373 18.06 6.08 4.23
N SER A 374 19.17 6.26 4.96
CA SER A 374 19.18 6.10 6.42
C SER A 374 18.32 7.16 7.13
N ALA A 375 18.35 8.41 6.67
CA ALA A 375 17.53 9.50 7.20
C ALA A 375 16.03 9.24 6.95
N ILE A 376 15.67 8.82 5.73
CA ILE A 376 14.31 8.45 5.35
C ILE A 376 13.80 7.34 6.27
N ARG A 377 14.52 6.21 6.37
CA ARG A 377 14.15 5.10 7.25
C ARG A 377 14.02 5.50 8.72
N ALA A 378 14.92 6.34 9.23
CA ALA A 378 14.84 6.83 10.61
C ALA A 378 13.60 7.71 10.87
N SER A 379 13.12 8.43 9.84
CA SER A 379 11.96 9.30 9.94
C SER A 379 10.63 8.58 9.70
N LEU A 380 10.63 7.54 8.86
CA LEU A 380 9.42 6.86 8.37
C LEU A 380 9.17 5.48 8.99
N LEU A 381 10.11 4.91 9.73
CA LEU A 381 9.92 3.62 10.40
C LEU A 381 9.86 3.79 11.94
N GLU A 382 9.09 2.93 12.59
CA GLU A 382 9.06 2.75 14.05
C GLU A 382 9.40 1.33 14.50
#